data_AF-A0A558DGW3-F1
#
_entry.id   AF-A0A558DGW3-F1
#
_cell.length_a   1.000
_cell.length_b   1.000
_cell.length_c   1.000
_cell.angle_alpha   90.00
_cell.angle_beta   90.00
_cell.angle_gamma   90.00
#
_symmetry.space_group_name_H-M   'P 1'
#
loop_
_entity.id
_entity.type
_entity.pdbx_description
1 polymer ?
#
loop_
_entity_poly.entity_id
_entity_poly.type
_entity_poly.pdbx_seq_one_letter_code
_entity_poly.pdbx_strand_id
1 'polypeptide(L)' 'MWLYTNGMVPEWSCDDRTDRQLAAGICADCPVRLPCLELELRTAGLFTLGVWGALSEEDRRALYPVWLARRENREGGEQE' A
#
# COMPACT_ATOMS: atom_id res chain seq x y z
N MET A 1 -14.60 -12.32 20.86
CA MET A 1 -14.38 -11.24 21.84
C MET A 1 -13.99 -9.99 21.06
N TRP A 2 -14.92 -9.05 20.83
CA TRP A 2 -14.61 -7.76 20.20
C TRP A 2 -14.50 -6.70 21.30
N LEU A 3 -13.35 -6.02 21.36
CA LEU A 3 -13.02 -5.01 22.37
C LEU A 3 -13.67 -3.66 22.00
N TYR A 4 -14.74 -3.28 22.69
CA TYR A 4 -15.26 -1.90 22.65
C TYR A 4 -14.46 -1.08 23.65
N THR A 5 -13.47 -0.32 23.18
CA THR A 5 -12.50 0.36 24.05
C THR A 5 -13.04 1.60 24.78
N ASN A 6 -14.30 2.00 24.60
CA ASN A 6 -14.86 3.15 25.33
C ASN A 6 -16.40 3.23 25.42
N GLY A 7 -17.12 2.12 25.29
CA GLY A 7 -18.59 2.10 25.46
C GLY A 7 -19.41 2.81 24.37
N MET A 8 -18.78 3.43 23.37
CA MET A 8 -19.45 3.96 22.18
C MET A 8 -19.31 2.97 21.03
N VAL A 9 -20.44 2.48 20.52
CA VAL A 9 -20.48 1.77 19.25
C VAL A 9 -20.16 2.80 18.17
N PRO A 10 -19.15 2.59 17.31
CA PRO A 10 -18.89 3.51 16.21
C PRO A 10 -20.11 3.58 15.30
N GLU A 11 -20.44 4.78 14.84
CA GLU A 11 -21.47 4.96 13.82
C GLU A 11 -20.96 4.36 12.51
N TRP A 12 -21.76 3.49 11.90
CA TRP A 12 -21.42 2.87 10.63
C TRP A 12 -21.61 3.92 9.54
N SER A 13 -20.54 4.27 8.83
CA SER A 13 -20.58 5.35 7.83
C SER A 13 -21.52 5.06 6.64
N CYS A 14 -22.02 3.83 6.48
CA CYS A 14 -22.83 3.36 5.34
C CYS A 14 -22.32 3.89 3.99
N ASP A 15 -21.00 4.01 3.86
CA ASP A 15 -20.34 4.57 2.70
C ASP A 15 -20.23 3.47 1.63
N ASP A 16 -20.83 3.69 0.46
CA ASP A 16 -20.80 2.74 -0.66
C ASP A 16 -19.47 2.76 -1.44
N ARG A 17 -18.54 3.66 -1.09
CA ARG A 17 -17.21 3.69 -1.72
C ARG A 17 -16.43 2.43 -1.37
N THR A 18 -15.79 1.86 -2.39
CA THR A 18 -14.80 0.80 -2.19
C THR A 18 -13.61 1.31 -1.37
N ASP A 19 -12.94 0.43 -0.65
CA ASP A 19 -11.69 0.75 0.08
C ASP A 19 -10.66 1.45 -0.82
N ARG A 20 -10.61 1.08 -2.10
CA ARG A 20 -9.78 1.73 -3.12
C ARG A 20 -10.14 3.21 -3.30
N GLN A 21 -11.43 3.53 -3.41
CA GLN A 21 -11.91 4.91 -3.59
C GLN A 21 -11.68 5.76 -2.33
N LEU A 22 -11.88 5.19 -1.14
CA LEU A 22 -11.59 5.85 0.13
C LEU A 22 -10.09 6.15 0.25
N ALA A 23 -9.26 5.14 0.00
CA ALA A 23 -7.81 5.29 0.08
C ALA A 23 -7.27 6.27 -0.97
N ALA A 24 -7.88 6.38 -2.15
CA ALA A 24 -7.47 7.35 -3.17
C ALA A 24 -7.50 8.79 -2.64
N GLY A 25 -8.53 9.17 -1.88
CA GLY A 25 -8.62 10.49 -1.25
C GLY A 25 -7.54 10.69 -0.19
N ILE A 26 -7.34 9.70 0.68
CA ILE A 26 -6.33 9.77 1.75
C ILE A 26 -4.91 9.84 1.15
N CYS A 27 -4.64 9.03 0.14
CA CYS A 27 -3.31 8.95 -0.45
C CYS A 27 -2.98 10.11 -1.39
N ALA A 28 -3.96 10.86 -1.89
CA ALA A 28 -3.73 11.99 -2.80
C ALA A 28 -2.81 13.05 -2.18
N ASP A 29 -3.05 13.40 -0.91
CA ASP A 29 -2.31 14.42 -0.17
C ASP A 29 -1.27 13.84 0.80
N CYS A 30 -1.04 12.52 0.77
CA CYS A 30 -0.13 11.86 1.70
C CYS A 30 1.34 12.17 1.36
N PRO A 31 2.10 12.84 2.24
CA PRO A 31 3.48 13.25 1.96
C PRO A 31 4.44 12.06 1.86
N VAL A 32 4.05 10.91 2.42
CA VAL A 32 4.84 9.68 2.45
C VAL A 32 4.33 8.62 1.48
N ARG A 33 3.54 9.01 0.46
CA ARG A 33 2.99 8.06 -0.52
C ARG A 33 4.05 7.17 -1.16
N LEU A 34 5.15 7.76 -1.65
CA LEU A 34 6.25 7.00 -2.27
C LEU A 34 7.04 6.16 -1.24
N PRO A 35 7.46 6.69 -0.08
CA PRO A 35 8.05 5.88 0.99
C PRO A 35 7.18 4.70 1.44
N CYS A 36 5.86 4.90 1.53
CA CYS A 36 4.90 3.86 1.88
C CYS A 36 4.91 2.72 0.85
N LEU A 37 4.89 3.05 -0.45
CA LEU A 37 4.98 2.06 -1.51
C LEU A 37 6.32 1.31 -1.48
N GLU A 38 7.42 2.05 -1.34
CA GLU A 38 8.77 1.50 -1.32
C GLU A 38 8.99 0.55 -0.13
N LEU A 39 8.47 0.91 1.05
CA LEU A 39 8.52 0.05 2.23
C LEU A 39 7.83 -1.28 1.96
N GLU A 40 6.59 -1.22 1.45
CA GLU A 40 5.78 -2.41 1.17
C GLU A 40 6.45 -3.34 0.15
N LEU A 41 6.99 -2.77 -0.94
CA LEU A 41 7.70 -3.55 -1.96
C LEU A 41 8.98 -4.21 -1.40
N ARG A 42 9.64 -3.59 -0.41
CA ARG A 42 10.83 -4.16 0.25
C ARG A 42 10.52 -5.28 1.24
N THR A 43 9.42 -5.16 1.99
CA THR A 43 9.18 -6.03 3.15
C THR A 43 8.31 -7.23 2.81
N ALA A 44 7.16 -6.99 2.18
CA ALA A 44 6.13 -8.01 1.98
C ALA A 44 5.80 -8.26 0.50
N GLY A 45 6.15 -7.33 -0.39
CA GLY A 45 6.03 -7.50 -1.84
C GLY A 45 4.59 -7.75 -2.29
N LEU A 46 4.31 -9.01 -2.68
CA LEU A 46 3.04 -9.42 -3.31
C LEU A 46 1.98 -9.98 -2.37
N PHE A 47 2.34 -10.22 -1.10
CA PHE A 47 1.52 -11.01 -0.18
C PHE A 47 0.58 -10.20 0.70
N THR A 48 0.74 -8.88 0.75
CA THR A 48 -0.11 -7.99 1.56
C THR A 48 -1.40 -7.65 0.82
N LEU A 49 -2.48 -7.43 1.58
CA LEU A 49 -3.77 -6.99 1.04
C LEU A 49 -3.92 -5.46 1.17
N GLY A 50 -4.86 -4.89 0.42
CA GLY A 50 -5.24 -3.48 0.54
C GLY A 50 -4.34 -2.49 -0.22
N VAL A 51 -4.48 -1.21 0.13
CA VAL A 51 -3.89 -0.07 -0.60
C VAL A 51 -2.60 0.41 0.06
N TRP A 52 -1.53 0.50 -0.73
CA TRP A 52 -0.21 0.96 -0.28
C TRP A 52 0.34 1.95 -1.30
N GLY A 53 0.73 3.14 -0.83
CA GLY A 53 1.22 4.22 -1.69
C GLY A 53 0.29 4.57 -2.86
N ALA A 54 -1.03 4.60 -2.61
CA ALA A 54 -2.10 4.80 -3.58
C ALA A 54 -2.29 3.68 -4.63
N LEU A 55 -1.63 2.53 -4.49
CA LEU A 55 -1.82 1.39 -5.38
C LEU A 55 -2.63 0.30 -4.71
N SER A 56 -3.59 -0.26 -5.46
CA SER A 56 -4.30 -1.45 -5.04
C SER A 56 -3.40 -2.69 -5.06
N GLU A 57 -3.88 -3.79 -4.49
CA GLU A 57 -3.16 -5.06 -4.50
C GLU A 57 -2.85 -5.51 -5.94
N GLU A 58 -3.82 -5.39 -6.85
CA GLU A 58 -3.64 -5.77 -8.26
C GLU A 58 -2.58 -4.90 -8.95
N ASP A 59 -2.66 -3.57 -8.76
CA ASP A 59 -1.70 -2.64 -9.36
C ASP A 59 -0.29 -2.86 -8.81
N ARG A 60 -0.18 -3.11 -7.51
CA ARG A 60 1.10 -3.39 -6.86
C ARG A 60 1.70 -4.70 -7.35
N ARG A 61 0.88 -5.74 -7.55
CA ARG A 61 1.31 -7.01 -8.16
C ARG A 61 1.83 -6.85 -9.56
N ALA A 62 1.20 -5.99 -10.37
CA ALA A 62 1.68 -5.66 -11.71
C ALA A 62 3.01 -4.86 -11.67
N LEU A 63 3.19 -3.97 -10.68
CA LEU A 63 4.38 -3.13 -10.54
C LEU A 63 5.62 -3.89 -10.03
N TYR A 64 5.43 -4.82 -9.09
CA TYR A 64 6.51 -5.52 -8.39
C TYR A 64 7.62 -6.10 -9.29
N PRO A 65 7.33 -6.84 -10.39
CA PRO A 65 8.40 -7.38 -11.25
C PRO A 65 9.27 -6.29 -11.90
N VAL A 66 8.67 -5.16 -12.28
CA VAL A 66 9.40 -4.02 -12.87
C VAL A 66 10.29 -3.36 -11.82
N TRP A 67 9.79 -3.20 -10.60
CA TRP A 67 10.55 -2.66 -9.49
C TRP A 67 11.75 -3.56 -9.13
N LEU A 68 11.55 -4.88 -9.09
CA LEU A 68 12.59 -5.85 -8.76
C LEU A 68 13.72 -5.82 -9.80
N ALA A 69 13.37 -5.92 -11.08
CA ALA A 69 14.34 -5.88 -12.17
C ALA A 69 15.18 -4.59 -12.18
N ARG A 70 14.58 -3.44 -11.85
CA ARG A 70 15.32 -2.16 -11.77
C ARG A 70 16.35 -2.15 -10.65
N ARG A 71 16.10 -2.87 -9.56
CA ARG A 71 17.00 -2.89 -8.41
C ARG A 71 18.13 -3.90 -8.58
N GLU A 72 17.84 -5.08 -9.12
CA GLU A 72 18.87 -6.07 -9.48
C GLU A 72 19.91 -5.47 -10.44
N ASN A 73 19.45 -4.71 -11.45
CA ASN A 73 20.34 -3.99 -12.36
C ASN A 73 21.18 -2.90 -11.68
N ARG A 74 20.71 -2.34 -10.57
CA ARG A 74 21.44 -1.30 -9.82
C ARG A 74 22.50 -1.90 -8.89
N GLU A 75 22.23 -3.06 -8.32
CA GLU A 75 23.16 -3.81 -7.47
C GLU A 75 24.23 -4.55 -8.29
N GLY A 76 23.93 -4.92 -9.54
CA GLY A 76 24.89 -5.54 -10.47
C GLY A 76 25.89 -4.57 -11.13
N GLY A 77 25.73 -3.25 -10.96
CA GLY A 77 26.59 -2.22 -11.57
C GLY A 77 27.73 -1.71 -10.69
N GLU A 78 27.89 -2.23 -9.46
CA GLU A 78 28.95 -1.86 -8.51
C GLU A 78 30.14 -2.83 -8.53
N GLN A 79 30.22 -3.72 -9.53
CA GLN A 79 31.37 -4.60 -9.79
C GLN A 79 32.02 -4.25 -11.13
N GLU A 80 32.69 -3.10 -11.22
CA GLU A 80 33.72 -2.84 -12.24
C GLU A 80 34.88 -2.03 -11.65
#